data_AF-A0A423I952-F1
#
_entry.id   AF-A0A423I952-F1
#
_cell.length_a   1.000
_cell.length_b   1.000
_cell.length_c   1.000
_cell.angle_alpha   90.00
_cell.angle_beta   90.00
_cell.angle_gamma   90.00
#
_symmetry.space_group_name_H-M   'P 1'
#
loop_
_entity.id
_entity.type
_entity.pdbx_description
1 polymer ?
#
loop_
_entity_poly.entity_id
_entity_poly.type
_entity_poly.pdbx_seq_one_letter_code
_entity_poly.pdbx_strand_id
1 'polypeptide(L)'
;MPKCEKGTVPTTPNPNFFRAALWSPLLVMLSLILVEQGTGYASVLDWQQMLLIYVLSFGIPAYIAFALWATRVMNGKTEQQILRSVWRAPLMFIPFYAAPWVIYGLAHVFLGSLAGFPMMFGWLAFLPYLFIAGYVVAGLTVALYRTVFS
;
A
#
# COMPACT_ATOMS: atom_id res chain seq x y z
N MET A 1 -36.78 35.43 18.56
CA MET A 1 -36.09 34.20 19.03
C MET A 1 -35.07 33.80 17.98
N PRO A 2 -33.76 33.89 18.24
CA PRO A 2 -32.75 33.46 17.29
C PRO A 2 -32.67 31.92 17.25
N LYS A 3 -32.63 31.36 16.04
CA LYS A 3 -32.42 29.93 15.79
C LYS A 3 -31.04 29.53 16.33
N CYS A 4 -31.01 28.55 17.22
CA CYS A 4 -29.80 27.90 17.67
C CYS A 4 -29.26 27.07 16.48
N GLU A 5 -28.32 27.65 15.74
CA GLU A 5 -27.58 26.97 14.69
C GLU A 5 -26.74 25.89 15.39
N LYS A 6 -27.08 24.62 15.15
CA LYS A 6 -26.27 23.48 15.60
C LYS A 6 -24.89 23.64 14.98
N GLY A 7 -23.96 24.20 15.75
CA GLY A 7 -22.55 24.18 15.43
C GLY A 7 -22.14 22.73 15.24
N THR A 8 -21.96 22.34 13.98
CA THR A 8 -21.23 21.13 13.63
C THR A 8 -19.85 21.29 14.24
N VAL A 9 -19.62 20.62 15.37
CA VAL A 9 -18.28 20.46 15.94
C VAL A 9 -17.42 19.94 14.79
N PRO A 10 -16.36 20.66 14.36
CA PRO A 10 -15.45 20.10 13.39
C PRO A 10 -14.81 18.90 14.08
N THR A 11 -15.21 17.69 13.68
CA THR A 11 -14.52 16.46 14.05
C THR A 11 -13.08 16.66 13.65
N THR A 12 -12.22 16.88 14.63
CA THR A 12 -10.79 16.92 14.38
C THR A 12 -10.44 15.54 13.83
N PRO A 13 -9.84 15.47 12.62
CA PRO A 13 -9.45 14.17 12.07
C PRO A 13 -8.60 13.47 13.11
N ASN A 14 -8.86 12.20 13.41
CA ASN A 14 -7.98 11.43 14.29
C ASN A 14 -6.78 10.96 13.45
N PRO A 15 -5.64 11.69 13.42
CA PRO A 15 -4.52 11.34 12.57
C PRO A 15 -3.94 9.98 12.95
N ASN A 16 -4.14 9.54 14.20
CA ASN A 16 -3.66 8.26 14.69
C ASN A 16 -4.41 7.09 14.05
N PHE A 17 -5.72 7.23 13.80
CA PHE A 17 -6.49 6.20 13.09
C PHE A 17 -5.98 6.00 11.66
N PHE A 18 -5.84 7.10 10.89
CA PHE A 18 -5.38 7.01 9.50
C PHE A 18 -3.94 6.53 9.40
N ARG A 19 -3.07 6.90 10.36
CA ARG A 19 -1.72 6.34 10.46
C ARG A 19 -1.77 4.84 10.76
N ALA A 20 -2.54 4.40 11.75
CA ALA A 20 -2.66 2.98 12.05
C ALA A 20 -3.18 2.18 10.84
N ALA A 21 -4.21 2.69 10.16
CA ALA A 21 -4.76 2.07 8.94
C ALA A 21 -3.77 2.07 7.76
N LEU A 22 -2.89 3.08 7.66
CA LEU A 22 -1.85 3.14 6.65
C LEU A 22 -0.73 2.13 6.90
N TRP A 23 -0.37 1.86 8.15
CA TRP A 23 0.69 0.92 8.50
C TRP A 23 0.18 -0.53 8.66
N SER A 24 -1.13 -0.75 8.82
CA SER A 24 -1.69 -2.09 9.01
C SER A 24 -1.41 -3.07 7.87
N PRO A 25 -1.43 -2.70 6.58
CA PRO A 25 -1.14 -3.65 5.50
C PRO A 25 0.31 -4.15 5.53
N LEU A 26 1.26 -3.31 5.99
CA LEU A 26 2.64 -3.72 6.20
C LEU A 26 2.74 -4.80 7.29
N LEU A 27 2.03 -4.62 8.41
CA LEU A 27 2.01 -5.61 9.49
C LEU A 27 1.43 -6.95 9.01
N VAL A 28 0.35 -6.92 8.24
CA VAL A 28 -0.25 -8.13 7.65
C VAL A 28 0.76 -8.83 6.72
N MET A 29 1.44 -8.09 5.83
CA MET A 29 2.46 -8.65 4.95
C MET A 29 3.62 -9.29 5.74
N LEU A 30 4.10 -8.62 6.79
CA LEU A 30 5.16 -9.17 7.65
C LEU A 30 4.71 -10.43 8.39
N SER A 31 3.48 -10.46 8.90
CA SER A 31 2.91 -11.64 9.55
C SER A 31 2.79 -12.83 8.58
N LEU A 32 2.37 -12.61 7.33
CA LEU A 32 2.28 -13.66 6.32
C LEU A 32 3.66 -14.30 6.04
N ILE A 33 4.74 -13.50 5.98
CA ILE A 33 6.11 -14.01 5.84
C ILE A 33 6.49 -14.92 7.00
N LEU A 34 6.22 -14.48 8.23
CA LEU A 34 6.57 -15.24 9.43
C LEU A 34 5.82 -16.58 9.49
N VAL A 35 4.55 -16.58 9.08
CA VAL A 35 3.74 -17.81 8.99
C VAL A 35 4.33 -18.76 7.95
N GLU A 36 4.67 -18.26 6.77
CA GLU A 36 5.22 -19.12 5.71
C GLU A 36 6.58 -19.71 6.12
N GLN A 37 7.48 -18.90 6.69
CA GLN A 37 8.77 -19.37 7.20
C GLN A 37 8.61 -20.41 8.32
N GLY A 38 7.58 -20.30 9.16
CA GLY A 38 7.30 -21.24 10.24
C GLY A 38 6.70 -22.58 9.78
N THR A 39 6.13 -22.65 8.58
CA THR A 39 5.40 -23.85 8.11
C THR A 39 6.26 -24.88 7.35
N GLY A 40 7.55 -24.61 7.10
CA GLY A 40 8.49 -25.60 6.57
C GLY A 40 8.28 -26.04 5.10
N TYR A 41 7.29 -25.47 4.38
CA TYR A 41 6.96 -25.79 2.98
C TYR A 41 7.89 -25.14 1.93
N ALA A 42 9.18 -24.95 2.25
CA ALA A 42 10.11 -24.20 1.41
C ALA A 42 10.62 -24.95 0.15
N SER A 43 10.12 -26.14 -0.16
CA SER A 43 10.78 -27.08 -1.08
C SER A 43 10.13 -27.29 -2.46
N VAL A 44 9.11 -26.54 -2.85
CA VAL A 44 8.58 -26.60 -4.22
C VAL A 44 8.70 -25.22 -4.85
N LEU A 45 9.54 -25.12 -5.90
CA LEU A 45 9.72 -23.92 -6.72
C LEU A 45 8.44 -23.69 -7.55
N ASP A 46 7.37 -23.30 -6.88
CA ASP A 46 6.04 -23.07 -7.42
C ASP A 46 5.83 -21.57 -7.70
N TRP A 47 4.81 -21.24 -8.50
CA TRP A 47 4.41 -19.88 -8.84
C TRP A 47 4.23 -18.98 -7.59
N GLN A 48 3.84 -19.58 -6.46
CA GLN A 48 3.77 -18.95 -5.14
C GLN A 48 5.11 -18.44 -4.61
N GLN A 49 6.21 -19.19 -4.77
CA GLN A 49 7.55 -18.75 -4.32
C GLN A 49 8.08 -17.60 -5.18
N MET A 50 7.79 -17.61 -6.49
CA MET A 50 8.15 -16.50 -7.38
C MET A 50 7.38 -15.22 -7.00
N LEU A 51 6.08 -15.35 -6.72
CA LEU A 51 5.27 -14.28 -6.15
C LEU A 51 5.88 -13.77 -4.84
N LEU A 52 6.24 -14.68 -3.94
CA LEU A 52 6.78 -14.34 -2.64
C LEU A 52 8.12 -13.60 -2.73
N ILE A 53 9.06 -14.11 -3.53
CA ILE A 53 10.38 -13.49 -3.62
C ILE A 53 10.27 -12.14 -4.31
N TYR A 54 9.56 -12.02 -5.44
CA TYR A 54 9.58 -10.78 -6.20
C TYR A 54 8.57 -9.73 -5.71
N VAL A 55 7.32 -10.11 -5.44
CA VAL A 55 6.30 -9.16 -4.99
C VAL A 55 6.62 -8.68 -3.58
N LEU A 56 7.17 -9.53 -2.72
CA LEU A 56 7.41 -9.19 -1.33
C LEU A 56 8.77 -8.49 -1.13
N SER A 57 9.83 -8.94 -1.82
CA SER A 57 11.15 -8.27 -1.72
C SER A 57 11.15 -6.87 -2.32
N PHE A 58 10.39 -6.62 -3.39
CA PHE A 58 10.24 -5.26 -3.94
C PHE A 58 9.04 -4.50 -3.37
N GLY A 59 7.97 -5.21 -3.00
CA GLY A 59 6.74 -4.60 -2.49
C GLY A 59 6.87 -4.07 -1.07
N ILE A 60 7.59 -4.75 -0.16
CA ILE A 60 7.78 -4.26 1.22
C ILE A 60 8.53 -2.91 1.23
N PRO A 61 9.71 -2.78 0.60
CA PRO A 61 10.41 -1.49 0.57
C PRO A 61 9.59 -0.39 -0.12
N ALA A 62 8.89 -0.73 -1.21
CA ALA A 62 7.98 0.20 -1.89
C ALA A 62 6.85 0.67 -0.97
N TYR A 63 6.25 -0.24 -0.20
CA TYR A 63 5.18 0.07 0.74
C TYR A 63 5.69 0.93 1.90
N ILE A 64 6.87 0.65 2.44
CA ILE A 64 7.49 1.47 3.48
C ILE A 64 7.73 2.89 2.96
N ALA A 65 8.29 3.04 1.76
CA ALA A 65 8.53 4.35 1.14
C ALA A 65 7.22 5.11 0.93
N PHE A 66 6.19 4.42 0.43
CA PHE A 66 4.85 4.97 0.26
C PHE A 66 4.22 5.39 1.60
N ALA A 67 4.28 4.54 2.64
CA ALA A 67 3.70 4.81 3.95
C ALA A 67 4.39 5.99 4.65
N LEU A 68 5.71 6.09 4.55
CA LEU A 68 6.48 7.24 5.04
C LEU A 68 6.09 8.52 4.31
N TRP A 69 6.00 8.48 2.98
CA TRP A 69 5.58 9.61 2.16
C TRP A 69 4.14 10.03 2.51
N ALA A 70 3.20 9.09 2.56
CA ALA A 70 1.80 9.35 2.88
C ALA A 70 1.63 9.91 4.31
N THR A 71 2.38 9.39 5.29
CA THR A 71 2.38 9.92 6.67
C THR A 71 2.82 11.38 6.72
N ARG A 72 3.85 11.76 5.94
CA ARG A 72 4.29 13.16 5.84
C ARG A 72 3.25 14.04 5.16
N VAL A 73 2.68 13.56 4.06
CA VAL A 73 1.69 14.29 3.25
C VAL A 73 0.35 14.45 3.98
N MET A 74 0.03 13.57 4.92
CA MET A 74 -1.17 13.66 5.76
C MET A 74 -1.07 14.71 6.87
N ASN A 75 0.15 15.11 7.28
CA ASN A 75 0.31 16.12 8.32
C ASN A 75 -0.20 17.48 7.83
N GLY A 76 -1.15 18.06 8.57
CA GLY A 76 -1.75 19.36 8.26
C GLY A 76 -2.90 19.34 7.24
N LYS A 77 -3.36 18.15 6.80
CA LYS A 77 -4.55 18.02 5.94
C LYS A 77 -5.84 17.93 6.75
N THR A 78 -6.92 18.47 6.19
CA THR A 78 -8.26 18.30 6.75
C THR A 78 -8.78 16.89 6.52
N GLU A 79 -9.77 16.48 7.32
CA GLU A 79 -10.37 15.14 7.26
C GLU A 79 -10.85 14.74 5.85
N GLN A 80 -11.58 15.63 5.17
CA GLN A 80 -12.04 15.38 3.80
C GLN A 80 -10.88 15.22 2.80
N GLN A 81 -9.77 15.95 3.01
CA GLN A 81 -8.58 15.81 2.18
C GLN A 81 -7.88 14.47 2.43
N ILE A 82 -7.86 13.99 3.69
CA ILE A 82 -7.33 12.68 4.04
C ILE A 82 -8.18 11.58 3.40
N LEU A 83 -9.51 11.64 3.51
CA LEU A 83 -10.41 10.66 2.89
C LEU A 83 -10.26 10.60 1.36
N ARG A 84 -10.13 11.77 0.69
CA ARG A 84 -9.80 11.81 -0.75
C ARG A 84 -8.43 11.21 -1.06
N SER A 85 -7.46 11.41 -0.16
CA SER A 85 -6.12 10.82 -0.28
C SER A 85 -6.15 9.30 -0.15
N VAL A 86 -6.96 8.75 0.75
CA VAL A 86 -7.15 7.30 0.93
C VAL A 86 -7.71 6.66 -0.35
N TRP A 87 -8.71 7.28 -0.99
CA TRP A 87 -9.25 6.80 -2.27
C TRP A 87 -8.24 6.84 -3.42
N ARG A 88 -7.28 7.78 -3.37
CA ARG A 88 -6.21 7.89 -4.38
C ARG A 88 -4.96 7.08 -4.02
N ALA A 89 -4.88 6.54 -2.80
CA ALA A 89 -3.72 5.80 -2.32
C ALA A 89 -3.34 4.62 -3.24
N PRO A 90 -4.28 3.79 -3.74
CA PRO A 90 -3.93 2.69 -4.65
C PRO A 90 -3.25 3.15 -5.94
N LEU A 91 -3.70 4.28 -6.52
CA LEU A 91 -3.03 4.87 -7.69
C LEU A 91 -1.66 5.44 -7.35
N MET A 92 -1.56 6.16 -6.24
CA MET A 92 -0.31 6.80 -5.83
C MET A 92 0.76 5.78 -5.41
N PHE A 93 0.36 4.56 -5.05
CA PHE A 93 1.28 3.47 -4.72
C PHE A 93 1.99 2.90 -5.96
N ILE A 94 1.37 2.93 -7.14
CA ILE A 94 1.91 2.34 -8.37
C ILE A 94 3.34 2.81 -8.68
N PRO A 95 3.67 4.12 -8.72
CA PRO A 95 5.04 4.54 -9.02
C PRO A 95 6.05 4.04 -7.97
N PHE A 96 5.67 3.93 -6.69
CA PHE A 96 6.54 3.36 -5.66
C PHE A 96 6.77 1.86 -5.89
N TYR A 97 5.73 1.13 -6.29
CA TYR A 97 5.83 -0.29 -6.60
C TYR A 97 6.61 -0.54 -7.89
N ALA A 98 6.38 0.24 -8.94
CA ALA A 98 7.03 0.06 -10.24
C ALA A 98 8.53 0.42 -10.21
N ALA A 99 8.92 1.42 -9.42
CA ALA A 99 10.30 1.93 -9.44
C ALA A 99 11.37 0.86 -9.14
N PRO A 100 11.27 0.02 -8.09
CA PRO A 100 12.23 -1.06 -7.87
C PRO A 100 12.35 -2.04 -9.03
N TRP A 101 11.22 -2.43 -9.63
CA TRP A 101 11.20 -3.36 -10.78
C TRP A 101 11.90 -2.77 -12.01
N VAL A 102 11.61 -1.49 -12.31
CA VAL A 102 12.21 -0.79 -13.45
C VAL A 102 13.70 -0.58 -13.23
N ILE A 103 14.12 -0.13 -12.04
CA ILE A 103 15.54 0.10 -11.70
C ILE A 103 16.32 -1.22 -11.79
N TYR A 104 15.78 -2.29 -11.19
CA TYR A 104 16.44 -3.59 -11.17
C TYR A 104 16.55 -4.21 -12.57
N GLY A 105 15.47 -4.20 -13.34
CA GLY A 105 15.47 -4.70 -14.70
C GLY A 105 16.39 -3.88 -15.62
N LEU A 106 16.43 -2.56 -15.47
CA LEU A 106 17.32 -1.69 -16.22
C LEU A 106 18.80 -1.97 -15.90
N ALA A 107 19.14 -2.20 -14.63
CA ALA A 107 20.48 -2.59 -14.23
C ALA A 107 20.90 -3.92 -14.89
N HIS A 108 20.01 -4.90 -14.97
CA HIS A 108 20.28 -6.16 -15.68
C HIS A 108 20.49 -5.96 -17.19
N VAL A 109 19.71 -5.10 -17.84
CA VAL A 109 19.93 -4.76 -19.25
C VAL A 109 21.30 -4.11 -19.45
N PHE A 110 21.70 -3.17 -18.59
CA PHE A 110 23.01 -2.53 -18.65
C PHE A 110 24.18 -3.49 -18.43
N LEU A 111 23.97 -4.57 -17.65
CA LEU A 111 24.93 -5.64 -17.45
C LEU A 111 24.94 -6.69 -18.58
N GLY A 112 24.19 -6.46 -19.67
CA GLY A 112 24.17 -7.32 -20.86
C GLY A 112 23.15 -8.45 -20.79
N SER A 113 22.28 -8.48 -19.78
CA SER A 113 21.26 -9.53 -19.64
C SER A 113 19.91 -9.08 -20.19
N LEU A 114 19.47 -9.73 -21.27
CA LEU A 114 18.12 -9.53 -21.82
C LEU A 114 17.01 -9.99 -20.86
N ALA A 115 17.34 -10.76 -19.82
CA ALA A 115 16.41 -11.08 -18.75
C ALA A 115 15.98 -9.84 -17.93
N GLY A 116 16.66 -8.70 -18.08
CA GLY A 116 16.24 -7.44 -17.49
C GLY A 116 14.90 -6.92 -18.03
N PHE A 117 14.57 -7.15 -19.31
CA PHE A 117 13.29 -6.72 -19.90
C PHE A 117 12.05 -7.34 -19.23
N PRO A 118 11.92 -8.68 -19.11
CA PRO A 118 10.79 -9.26 -18.40
C PRO A 118 10.73 -8.84 -16.93
N MET A 119 11.86 -8.52 -16.29
CA MET A 119 11.87 -7.94 -14.95
C MET A 119 11.35 -6.48 -14.95
N MET A 120 11.66 -5.66 -15.94
CA MET A 120 11.14 -4.29 -16.04
C MET A 120 9.61 -4.23 -16.18
N PHE A 121 9.00 -5.25 -16.80
CA PHE A 121 7.56 -5.27 -17.09
C PHE A 121 6.75 -6.27 -16.25
N GLY A 122 7.40 -7.17 -15.51
CA GLY A 122 6.74 -8.22 -14.73
C GLY A 122 5.75 -7.68 -13.70
N TRP A 123 6.00 -6.49 -13.15
CA TRP A 123 5.09 -5.82 -12.20
C TRP A 123 3.70 -5.52 -12.79
N LEU A 124 3.57 -5.38 -14.12
CA LEU A 124 2.29 -5.12 -14.79
C LEU A 124 1.29 -6.26 -14.60
N ALA A 125 1.77 -7.50 -14.52
CA ALA A 125 0.91 -8.66 -14.24
C ALA A 125 0.27 -8.60 -12.84
N PHE A 126 0.88 -7.86 -11.92
CA PHE A 126 0.39 -7.71 -10.54
C PHE A 126 -0.51 -6.50 -10.33
N LEU A 127 -0.59 -5.57 -11.30
CA LEU A 127 -1.43 -4.38 -11.20
C LEU A 127 -2.89 -4.67 -10.84
N PRO A 128 -3.59 -5.64 -11.47
CA PRO A 128 -4.97 -5.95 -11.12
C PRO A 128 -5.13 -6.31 -9.64
N TYR A 129 -4.22 -7.14 -9.12
CA TYR A 129 -4.23 -7.57 -7.72
C TYR A 129 -3.95 -6.40 -6.76
N LEU A 130 -2.97 -5.54 -7.10
CA LEU A 130 -2.65 -4.35 -6.32
C LEU A 130 -3.81 -3.36 -6.26
N PHE A 131 -4.51 -3.16 -7.37
CA PHE A 131 -5.70 -2.31 -7.39
C PHE A 131 -6.82 -2.90 -6.55
N ILE A 132 -7.16 -4.17 -6.73
CA ILE A 132 -8.23 -4.82 -5.97
C ILE A 132 -7.92 -4.76 -4.47
N ALA A 133 -6.74 -5.21 -4.06
CA ALA A 133 -6.35 -5.20 -2.65
C ALA A 133 -6.30 -3.77 -2.08
N GLY A 134 -5.70 -2.83 -2.82
CA GLY A 134 -5.61 -1.42 -2.42
C GLY A 134 -6.98 -0.76 -2.24
N TYR A 135 -7.92 -0.99 -3.16
CA TYR A 135 -9.27 -0.44 -3.06
C TYR A 135 -10.12 -1.11 -1.98
N VAL A 136 -9.95 -2.42 -1.76
CA VAL A 136 -10.58 -3.10 -0.62
C VAL A 136 -10.11 -2.50 0.70
N VAL A 137 -8.80 -2.31 0.88
CA VAL A 137 -8.24 -1.67 2.09
C VAL A 137 -8.69 -0.22 2.22
N ALA A 138 -8.70 0.56 1.13
CA ALA A 138 -9.19 1.94 1.14
C ALA A 138 -10.67 2.01 1.52
N GLY A 139 -11.50 1.14 0.94
CA GLY A 139 -12.94 1.03 1.25
C GLY A 139 -13.19 0.65 2.70
N LEU A 140 -12.49 -0.38 3.21
CA LEU A 140 -12.57 -0.80 4.62
C LEU A 140 -12.13 0.32 5.57
N THR A 141 -11.05 1.03 5.25
CA THR A 141 -10.56 2.15 6.06
C THR A 141 -11.62 3.25 6.15
N VAL A 142 -12.24 3.61 5.02
CA VAL A 142 -13.30 4.63 4.97
C VAL A 142 -14.56 4.15 5.69
N ALA A 143 -14.96 2.89 5.52
CA ALA A 143 -16.12 2.30 6.17
C ALA A 143 -15.95 2.28 7.69
N LEU A 144 -14.83 1.72 8.19
CA LEU A 144 -14.51 1.67 9.61
C LEU A 144 -14.44 3.06 10.23
N TYR A 145 -13.82 4.01 9.52
CA TYR A 145 -13.76 5.38 9.97
C TYR A 145 -15.15 5.99 10.14
N ARG A 146 -16.03 5.82 9.13
CA ARG A 146 -17.41 6.31 9.19
C ARG A 146 -18.28 5.60 10.23
N THR A 147 -18.05 4.33 10.53
CA THR A 147 -18.85 3.61 11.53
C THR A 147 -18.44 3.92 12.96
N VAL A 148 -17.17 4.26 13.20
CA VAL A 148 -16.63 4.46 14.55
C VAL A 148 -16.54 5.93 14.94
N PHE A 149 -16.32 6.82 13.97
CA PHE A 149 -16.03 8.25 14.22
C PHE A 149 -17.02 9.23 13.57
N SER A 150 -17.97 8.76 12.74
CA SER A 150 -19.04 9.59 12.14
C SER A 150 -20.41 9.20 12.68
#